data_AF-A0A2A5V7N5-F1
#
_entry.id   AF-A0A2A5V7N5-F1
#
_cell.length_a   1.000
_cell.length_b   1.000
_cell.length_c   1.000
_cell.angle_alpha   90.00
_cell.angle_beta   90.00
_cell.angle_gamma   90.00
#
_symmetry.space_group_name_H-M   'P 1'
#
loop_
_entity.id
_entity.type
_entity.pdbx_description
1 polymer ?
#
loop_
_entity_poly.entity_id
_entity_poly.type
_entity_poly.pdbx_seq_one_letter_code
_entity_poly.pdbx_strand_id
1 'polypeptide(L)'
;MELIKLLKTKKLILLNIFLTLYVGTNLIGGERGLISYFEKKNLEKKLSNKKFELSNKLNELENENKLLSEKIDLDYLDTLYRQKLKFGKRDEILIKLE
;
A
#
# COMPACT_ATOMS: atom_id res chain seq x y z
N MET A 1 27.43 -48.44 12.92
CA MET A 1 26.95 -48.49 14.33
C MET A 1 27.76 -47.61 15.29
N GLU A 2 28.52 -46.62 14.80
CA GLU A 2 29.23 -45.66 15.68
C GLU A 2 28.45 -44.36 15.89
N LEU A 3 27.78 -43.84 14.86
CA LEU A 3 26.90 -42.67 14.93
C LEU A 3 25.83 -42.78 16.02
N ILE A 4 25.18 -43.95 16.13
CA ILE A 4 24.14 -44.19 17.15
C ILE A 4 24.76 -44.20 18.56
N LYS A 5 25.99 -44.74 18.73
CA LYS A 5 26.72 -44.70 20.01
C LYS A 5 27.09 -43.26 20.40
N LEU A 6 27.53 -42.45 19.43
CA LEU A 6 27.89 -41.04 19.59
C LEU A 6 26.66 -40.18 19.95
N LEU A 7 25.51 -40.45 19.34
CA LEU A 7 24.22 -39.83 19.66
C LEU A 7 23.75 -40.22 21.08
N LYS A 8 23.96 -41.47 21.49
CA LYS A 8 23.59 -41.96 22.84
C LYS A 8 24.44 -41.31 23.94
N THR A 9 25.73 -41.11 23.72
CA THR A 9 26.63 -40.46 24.70
C THR A 9 26.41 -38.94 24.77
N LYS A 10 25.97 -38.29 23.69
CA LYS A 10 25.76 -36.84 23.62
C LYS A 10 24.27 -36.44 23.58
N LYS A 11 23.44 -37.11 24.40
CA LYS A 11 21.97 -36.94 24.42
C LYS A 11 21.49 -35.48 24.60
N LEU A 12 22.18 -34.68 25.43
CA LEU A 12 21.89 -33.25 25.62
C LEU A 12 22.11 -32.41 24.36
N ILE A 13 23.15 -32.73 23.57
CA ILE A 13 23.45 -32.00 22.32
C ILE A 13 22.37 -32.32 21.30
N LEU A 14 21.95 -33.58 21.21
CA LEU A 14 20.89 -34.00 20.30
C LEU A 14 19.57 -33.29 20.60
N LEU A 15 19.20 -33.17 21.88
CA LEU A 15 18.02 -32.40 22.31
C LEU A 15 18.10 -30.94 21.86
N ASN A 16 19.25 -30.29 22.07
CA ASN A 16 19.45 -28.89 21.65
C ASN A 16 19.34 -28.71 20.13
N ILE A 17 19.85 -29.65 19.33
CA ILE A 17 19.72 -29.61 17.88
C ILE A 17 18.25 -29.68 17.47
N PHE A 18 17.47 -30.61 18.02
CA PHE A 18 16.03 -30.72 17.72
C PHE A 18 15.26 -29.47 18.17
N LEU A 19 15.57 -28.92 19.34
CA LEU A 19 14.93 -27.72 19.84
C LEU A 19 15.24 -26.51 18.93
N THR A 20 16.49 -26.38 18.51
CA THR A 20 16.93 -25.31 17.59
C THR A 20 16.27 -25.45 16.23
N LEU A 21 16.19 -26.67 15.69
CA LEU A 21 15.50 -26.94 14.43
C LEU A 21 14.01 -26.63 14.54
N TYR A 22 13.36 -27.03 15.63
CA TYR A 22 11.94 -26.75 15.84
C TYR A 22 11.66 -25.25 15.90
N VAL A 23 12.47 -24.49 16.64
CA VAL A 23 12.33 -23.02 16.69
C VAL A 23 12.65 -22.40 15.33
N GLY A 24 13.74 -22.83 14.68
CA GLY A 24 14.18 -22.29 13.39
C GLY A 24 13.14 -22.51 12.28
N THR A 25 12.57 -23.71 12.17
CA THR A 25 11.54 -24.00 11.15
C THR A 25 10.24 -23.25 11.43
N ASN A 26 9.84 -23.10 12.69
CA ASN A 26 8.67 -22.29 13.05
C ASN A 26 8.88 -20.78 12.85
N LEU A 27 10.11 -20.29 12.96
CA LEU A 27 10.43 -18.88 12.70
C LEU A 27 10.48 -18.58 11.21
N ILE A 28 10.98 -19.50 10.38
CA ILE A 28 11.12 -19.28 8.93
C ILE A 28 9.79 -19.58 8.22
N GLY A 29 9.07 -20.61 8.66
CA GLY A 29 7.87 -21.12 8.00
C GLY A 29 6.55 -20.57 8.53
N GLY A 30 5.49 -20.86 7.78
CA GLY A 30 4.11 -20.60 8.17
C GLY A 30 3.70 -19.12 8.11
N GLU A 31 2.42 -18.88 8.34
CA GLU A 31 1.84 -17.52 8.29
C GLU A 31 2.19 -16.63 9.49
N ARG A 32 2.77 -17.21 10.54
CA ARG A 32 3.16 -16.52 11.77
C ARG A 32 4.67 -16.46 11.96
N GLY A 33 5.44 -16.94 10.98
CA GLY A 33 6.89 -16.83 10.97
C GLY A 33 7.37 -15.40 10.72
N LEU A 34 8.67 -15.17 10.93
CA LEU A 34 9.35 -13.89 10.75
C LEU A 34 9.29 -13.39 9.29
N ILE A 35 9.45 -14.29 8.32
CA ILE A 35 9.36 -13.93 6.90
C ILE A 35 7.95 -13.38 6.59
N SER A 36 6.92 -14.11 7.01
CA SER A 36 5.52 -13.69 6.83
C SER A 36 5.22 -12.38 7.55
N TYR A 37 5.80 -12.15 8.74
CA TYR A 37 5.66 -10.87 9.44
C TYR A 37 6.17 -9.68 8.62
N PHE A 38 7.37 -9.77 8.03
CA PHE A 38 7.92 -8.67 7.21
C PHE A 38 7.11 -8.44 5.93
N GLU A 39 6.66 -9.51 5.28
CA GLU A 39 5.78 -9.42 4.10
C GLU A 39 4.46 -8.71 4.44
N LYS A 40 3.78 -9.16 5.50
CA LYS A 40 2.51 -8.58 5.96
C LYS A 40 2.67 -7.12 6.37
N LYS A 41 3.76 -6.77 7.06
CA LYS A 41 4.07 -5.39 7.44
C LYS A 41 4.27 -4.49 6.22
N ASN A 42 4.96 -4.98 5.19
CA ASN A 42 5.13 -4.25 3.94
C ASN A 42 3.82 -4.11 3.17
N LEU A 43 2.99 -5.15 3.16
CA LEU A 43 1.67 -5.12 2.55
C LEU A 43 0.76 -4.11 3.26
N GLU A 44 0.72 -4.12 4.59
CA GLU A 44 -0.03 -3.17 5.41
C GLU A 44 0.37 -1.73 5.08
N LYS A 45 1.67 -1.43 5.02
CA LYS A 45 2.18 -0.11 4.65
C LYS A 45 1.72 0.31 3.24
N LYS A 46 1.81 -0.60 2.27
CA LYS A 46 1.34 -0.34 0.90
C LYS A 46 -0.16 -0.05 0.86
N LEU A 47 -0.95 -0.85 1.57
CA LEU A 47 -2.41 -0.67 1.64
C LEU A 47 -2.79 0.64 2.35
N SER A 48 -2.09 1.00 3.43
CA SER A 48 -2.30 2.26 4.14
C SER A 48 -2.03 3.48 3.24
N ASN A 49 -0.91 3.48 2.52
CA ASN A 49 -0.58 4.54 1.56
C ASN A 49 -1.62 4.63 0.44
N LYS A 50 -2.03 3.48 -0.12
CA LYS A 50 -3.05 3.44 -1.18
C LYS A 50 -4.40 3.96 -0.68
N LYS A 51 -4.77 3.60 0.55
CA LYS A 51 -6.00 4.11 1.20
C LYS A 51 -5.94 5.63 1.35
N PHE A 52 -4.80 6.18 1.79
CA PHE A 52 -4.62 7.63 1.93
C PHE A 52 -4.76 8.34 0.58
N GLU A 53 -4.10 7.85 -0.45
CA GLU A 53 -4.18 8.39 -1.82
C GLU A 53 -5.62 8.37 -2.35
N LEU A 54 -6.31 7.23 -2.23
CA LEU A 54 -7.70 7.08 -2.65
C LEU A 54 -8.64 8.00 -1.86
N SER A 55 -8.40 8.16 -0.55
CA SER A 55 -9.22 9.05 0.29
C SER A 55 -9.06 10.51 -0.12
N ASN A 56 -7.85 10.95 -0.43
CA ASN A 56 -7.62 12.31 -0.91
C ASN A 56 -8.30 12.54 -2.26
N LYS A 57 -8.15 11.59 -3.18
CA LYS A 57 -8.81 11.66 -4.49
C LYS A 57 -10.34 11.66 -4.37
N LEU A 58 -10.88 10.89 -3.43
CA LEU A 58 -12.31 10.88 -3.14
C LEU A 58 -12.76 12.24 -2.60
N ASN A 59 -12.04 12.82 -1.64
CA ASN A 59 -12.37 14.13 -1.08
C ASN A 59 -12.31 15.23 -2.14
N GLU A 60 -11.32 15.20 -3.03
CA GLU A 60 -11.23 16.12 -4.17
C GLU A 60 -12.47 15.99 -5.07
N LEU A 61 -12.81 14.78 -5.51
CA LEU A 61 -13.99 14.52 -6.34
C LEU A 61 -15.30 14.87 -5.65
N GLU A 62 -15.44 14.61 -4.36
CA GLU A 62 -16.62 14.99 -3.58
C GLU A 62 -16.76 16.52 -3.53
N ASN A 63 -15.65 17.23 -3.35
CA ASN A 63 -15.67 18.69 -3.37
C ASN A 63 -16.04 19.23 -4.76
N GLU A 64 -15.45 18.67 -5.84
CA GLU A 64 -15.82 19.02 -7.21
C GLU A 64 -17.31 18.76 -7.49
N ASN A 65 -17.82 17.59 -7.07
CA ASN A 65 -19.23 17.24 -7.22
C ASN A 65 -20.14 18.17 -6.42
N LYS A 66 -19.73 18.55 -5.20
CA LYS A 66 -20.48 19.50 -4.37
C LYS A 66 -20.62 20.86 -5.05
N LEU A 67 -19.56 21.35 -5.72
CA LEU A 67 -19.60 22.59 -6.50
C LEU A 67 -20.53 22.53 -7.72
N LEU A 68 -20.86 21.32 -8.20
CA LEU A 68 -21.70 21.09 -9.37
C LEU A 68 -23.10 20.54 -9.06
N SER A 69 -23.43 20.32 -7.78
CA SER A 69 -24.70 19.67 -7.36
C SER A 69 -25.77 20.70 -6.99
N GLU A 70 -26.21 20.74 -5.72
CA GLU A 70 -27.41 21.49 -5.27
C GLU A 70 -27.36 22.99 -5.60
N LYS A 71 -26.19 23.60 -5.45
CA LYS A 71 -25.94 24.98 -5.85
C LYS A 71 -24.71 24.99 -6.75
N ILE A 72 -24.96 25.08 -8.05
CA ILE A 72 -23.91 25.14 -9.05
C ILE A 72 -23.10 26.43 -8.84
N ASP A 73 -21.80 26.26 -8.65
CA ASP A 73 -20.84 27.36 -8.64
C ASP A 73 -20.52 27.74 -10.10
N LEU A 74 -20.97 28.93 -10.51
CA LEU A 74 -20.84 29.41 -11.89
C LEU A 74 -19.38 29.75 -12.26
N ASP A 75 -18.57 30.19 -11.30
CA ASP A 75 -17.17 30.52 -11.53
C ASP A 75 -16.34 29.24 -11.71
N TYR A 76 -16.66 28.20 -10.93
CA TYR A 76 -16.09 26.87 -11.10
C TYR A 76 -16.50 26.25 -12.44
N LEU A 77 -17.76 26.41 -12.85
CA LEU A 77 -18.26 25.93 -14.15
C LEU A 77 -17.57 26.65 -15.34
N ASP A 78 -17.39 27.97 -15.28
CA ASP A 78 -16.64 28.72 -16.31
C ASP A 78 -15.18 28.23 -16.38
N THR A 79 -14.56 28.01 -15.22
CA THR A 79 -13.20 27.43 -15.12
C THR A 79 -13.12 26.07 -15.81
N LEU A 80 -14.10 25.19 -15.57
CA LEU A 80 -14.17 23.88 -16.23
C LEU A 80 -14.34 24.00 -17.75
N TYR A 81 -15.23 24.88 -18.23
CA TYR A 81 -15.41 25.10 -19.67
C TYR A 81 -14.12 25.60 -20.33
N ARG A 82 -13.41 26.54 -19.71
CA ARG A 82 -12.14 27.05 -20.21
C ARG A 82 -11.06 25.98 -20.23
N GLN A 83 -10.95 25.17 -19.18
CA GLN A 83 -9.94 24.12 -19.11
C GLN A 83 -10.20 22.97 -20.09
N LYS A 84 -11.45 22.50 -20.19
CA LYS A 84 -11.80 21.32 -21.00
C LYS A 84 -11.98 21.65 -22.48
N LEU A 85 -12.61 22.78 -22.77
CA LEU A 85 -13.00 23.16 -24.13
C LEU A 85 -12.11 24.27 -24.72
N LYS A 86 -11.21 24.85 -23.91
CA LYS A 86 -10.33 25.96 -24.32
C LYS A 86 -11.11 27.16 -24.86
N PHE A 87 -12.29 27.42 -24.30
CA PHE A 87 -13.09 28.59 -24.66
C PHE A 87 -12.51 29.88 -24.06
N GLY A 88 -12.61 30.97 -24.81
CA GLY A 88 -12.37 32.34 -24.35
C GLY A 88 -13.62 33.19 -24.54
N LYS A 89 -13.63 34.38 -23.95
CA LYS A 89 -14.67 35.39 -24.24
C LYS A 89 -14.42 36.03 -25.60
N ARG A 90 -15.45 36.70 -26.13
CA ARG A 90 -15.42 37.31 -27.48
C ARG A 90 -14.24 38.26 -27.70
N ASP A 91 -13.78 38.92 -26.63
CA ASP A 91 -12.73 39.93 -26.69
C ASP A 91 -11.37 39.41 -26.15
N GLU A 92 -11.25 38.10 -25.91
CA GLU A 92 -10.02 37.47 -25.40
C GLU A 92 -9.21 36.82 -26.54
N ILE A 93 -7.89 37.02 -26.53
CA ILE A 93 -6.96 36.33 -27.43
C ILE A 93 -6.43 35.07 -26.72
N LEU A 94 -6.67 33.89 -27.29
CA LEU A 94 -6.14 32.63 -26.77
C LEU A 94 -4.75 32.36 -27.36
N ILE A 95 -3.74 32.29 -26.51
CA ILE A 95 -2.35 31.98 -26.90
C ILE A 95 -2.03 30.57 -26.41
N LYS A 96 -1.66 29.67 -27.34
CA LYS A 96 -1.12 28.36 -27.02
C LYS A 96 0.39 28.45 -27.02
N LEU A 97 1.02 28.21 -25.87
CA LEU A 97 2.46 28.04 -25.77
C LEU A 97 2.80 26.58 -26.10
N GLU A 98 3.77 26.38 -26.99
CA GLU A 98 4.35 25.07 -27.32
C GLU A 98 5.36 24.60 -26.28
#